data_AF-A0A853CLF5-F1
#
_entry.id   AF-A0A853CLF5-F1
#
_cell.length_a   1.000
_cell.length_b   1.000
_cell.length_c   1.000
_cell.angle_alpha   90.00
_cell.angle_beta   90.00
_cell.angle_gamma   90.00
#
_symmetry.space_group_name_H-M   'P 1'
#
loop_
_entity.id
_entity.type
_entity.pdbx_description
1 polymer ?
#
loop_
_entity_poly.entity_id
_entity_poly.type
_entity_poly.pdbx_seq_one_letter_code
_entity_poly.pdbx_strand_id
1 'polypeptide(L)'
;MDDALRRTLFDPETAHDLVLAHRPPLPSPVEGVVSDAVWGEVVRLLRWATAETGGSPSLEAGTWWRLAAECAAFLRRYPGLSAEIAEPWDVVPAPELTGTGAQRVAAAAERLGGLLHAAGPLPLHRLAAEVDALGAAAIGALAEQAATLYR
;
A
#
# COMPACT_ATOMS: atom_id res chain seq x y z
N MET A 1 -9.52 9.45 -0.88
CA MET A 1 -8.25 9.96 -0.31
C MET A 1 -8.23 11.47 -0.44
N ASP A 2 -7.76 12.19 0.58
CA ASP A 2 -7.65 13.65 0.55
C ASP A 2 -6.66 14.13 -0.53
N ASP A 3 -7.01 15.21 -1.25
CA ASP A 3 -6.15 15.88 -2.22
C ASP A 3 -4.86 16.44 -1.59
N ALA A 4 -4.89 16.75 -0.28
CA ALA A 4 -3.67 17.11 0.44
C ALA A 4 -2.67 15.95 0.47
N LEU A 5 -3.09 14.76 0.92
CA LEU A 5 -2.24 13.56 0.94
C LEU A 5 -1.77 13.20 -0.48
N ARG A 6 -2.63 13.33 -1.50
CA ARG A 6 -2.22 13.07 -2.88
C ARG A 6 -1.08 14.00 -3.30
N ARG A 7 -1.16 15.30 -3.03
CA ARG A 7 -0.07 16.24 -3.34
C ARG A 7 1.23 15.87 -2.62
N THR A 8 1.14 15.52 -1.34
CA THR A 8 2.29 15.07 -0.54
C THR A 8 2.93 13.80 -1.10
N LEU A 9 2.12 12.83 -1.56
CA LEU A 9 2.65 11.60 -2.16
C LEU A 9 3.45 11.86 -3.43
N PHE A 10 3.05 12.82 -4.27
CA PHE A 10 3.71 13.08 -5.56
C PHE A 10 4.83 14.13 -5.48
N ASP A 11 4.96 14.85 -4.37
CA ASP A 11 6.11 15.70 -4.10
C ASP A 11 7.27 14.88 -3.47
N PRO A 12 8.45 14.80 -4.11
CA PRO A 12 9.53 13.93 -3.65
C PRO A 12 10.06 14.25 -2.24
N GLU A 13 10.13 15.53 -1.88
CA GLU A 13 10.67 15.97 -0.59
C GLU A 13 9.72 15.59 0.54
N THR A 14 8.45 15.98 0.44
CA THR A 14 7.47 15.66 1.49
C THR A 14 7.14 14.17 1.57
N ALA A 15 7.17 13.43 0.45
CA ALA A 15 7.07 11.97 0.48
C ALA A 15 8.25 11.32 1.20
N HIS A 16 9.47 11.86 1.03
CA HIS A 16 10.65 11.39 1.75
C HIS A 16 10.52 11.66 3.26
N ASP A 17 10.06 12.84 3.65
CA ASP A 17 9.83 13.20 5.05
C ASP A 17 8.80 12.27 5.72
N LEU A 18 7.72 11.90 5.02
CA LEU A 18 6.75 10.92 5.52
C LEU A 18 7.40 9.57 5.80
N VAL A 19 8.27 9.07 4.91
CA VAL A 19 9.01 7.82 5.13
C VAL A 19 9.90 7.91 6.36
N LEU A 20 10.64 9.01 6.49
CA LEU A 20 11.54 9.23 7.63
C LEU A 20 10.79 9.36 8.96
N ALA A 21 9.56 9.88 8.96
CA ALA A 21 8.74 10.05 10.16
C ALA A 21 8.36 8.72 10.84
N HIS A 22 8.51 7.59 10.14
CA HIS A 22 8.25 6.26 10.71
C HIS A 22 9.48 5.59 11.31
N ARG A 23 10.68 6.17 11.16
CA ARG A 23 11.87 5.61 11.79
C ARG A 23 11.67 5.56 13.30
N PRO A 24 12.08 4.46 13.97
CA PRO A 24 12.17 4.42 15.42
C PRO A 24 13.01 5.60 15.96
N PRO A 25 12.76 6.09 17.19
CA PRO A 25 13.49 7.24 17.75
C PRO A 25 15.02 7.06 17.87
N LEU A 26 15.48 5.81 17.99
CA LEU A 26 16.89 5.43 18.09
C LEU A 26 17.13 4.15 17.26
N PRO A 27 17.04 4.24 15.92
CA PRO A 27 17.11 3.05 15.09
C PRO A 27 18.55 2.57 14.99
N SER A 28 18.76 1.26 15.11
CA SER A 28 19.93 0.64 14.52
C SER A 28 19.94 0.89 12.99
N PRO A 29 21.12 0.82 12.32
CA PRO A 29 21.18 1.00 10.87
C PRO A 29 20.23 0.07 10.10
N VAL A 30 20.06 -1.19 10.56
CA VAL A 30 19.18 -2.17 9.94
C VAL A 30 17.71 -1.76 10.10
N GLU A 31 17.27 -1.38 11.31
CA GLU A 31 15.90 -0.92 11.55
C GLU A 31 15.55 0.32 10.73
N GLY A 32 16.49 1.28 10.59
CA GLY A 32 16.31 2.46 9.76
C GLY A 32 16.11 2.10 8.29
N VAL A 33 16.95 1.21 7.73
CA VAL A 33 16.85 0.77 6.33
C VAL A 33 15.56 -0.02 6.09
N VAL A 34 15.19 -0.93 7.00
CA VAL A 34 13.94 -1.70 6.87
C VAL A 34 12.73 -0.77 6.93
N SER A 35 12.70 0.18 7.87
CA SER A 35 11.66 1.21 7.94
C SER A 35 11.54 2.00 6.63
N ASP A 36 12.66 2.54 6.13
CA ASP A 36 12.65 3.34 4.90
C ASP A 36 12.20 2.55 3.68
N ALA A 37 12.67 1.31 3.55
CA ALA A 37 12.29 0.42 2.46
C ALA A 37 10.79 0.12 2.51
N VAL A 38 10.26 -0.20 3.69
CA VAL A 38 8.85 -0.55 3.86
C VAL A 38 7.94 0.65 3.55
N TRP A 39 8.22 1.81 4.12
CA TRP A 39 7.37 2.99 3.92
C TRP A 39 7.55 3.61 2.54
N GLY A 40 8.74 3.50 1.93
CA GLY A 40 8.97 3.87 0.54
C GLY A 40 8.13 3.02 -0.43
N GLU A 41 7.99 1.73 -0.18
CA GLU A 41 7.09 0.85 -0.95
C GLU A 41 5.61 1.22 -0.73
N VAL A 42 5.21 1.54 0.51
CA VAL A 42 3.83 2.02 0.79
C VAL A 42 3.52 3.29 0.00
N VAL A 43 4.41 4.28 -0.02
CA VAL A 43 4.25 5.50 -0.84
C VAL A 43 4.09 5.15 -2.31
N ARG A 44 4.91 4.22 -2.83
CA ARG A 44 4.84 3.77 -4.23
C ARG A 44 3.50 3.10 -4.55
N LEU A 45 2.98 2.26 -3.66
CA LEU A 45 1.67 1.62 -3.82
C LEU A 45 0.53 2.65 -3.78
N LEU A 46 0.58 3.61 -2.85
CA LEU A 46 -0.41 4.68 -2.76
C LEU A 46 -0.43 5.58 -4.00
N ARG A 47 0.74 5.87 -4.60
CA ARG A 47 0.81 6.58 -5.89
C ARG A 47 0.09 5.82 -7.00
N TRP A 48 0.26 4.50 -7.08
CA TRP A 48 -0.47 3.68 -8.06
C TRP A 48 -1.97 3.62 -7.77
N ALA A 49 -2.36 3.43 -6.51
CA ALA A 49 -3.76 3.34 -6.11
C ALA A 49 -4.53 4.64 -6.36
N THR A 50 -3.83 5.77 -6.46
CA THR A 50 -4.41 7.11 -6.60
C THR A 50 -4.05 7.79 -7.91
N ALA A 51 -3.40 7.05 -8.82
CA ALA A 51 -3.09 7.53 -10.15
C ALA A 51 -4.39 7.73 -10.94
N GLU A 52 -4.64 8.97 -11.34
CA GLU A 52 -5.76 9.29 -12.21
C GLU A 52 -5.50 8.74 -13.61
N THR A 53 -6.45 7.97 -14.13
CA THR A 53 -6.41 7.36 -15.47
C THR A 53 -7.17 8.17 -16.51
N GLY A 54 -7.72 9.33 -16.12
CA GLY A 54 -8.61 10.14 -16.96
C GLY A 54 -9.90 9.42 -17.36
N GLY A 55 -10.31 8.39 -16.62
CA GLY A 55 -11.48 7.56 -16.93
C GLY A 55 -11.28 6.61 -18.10
N SER A 56 -10.03 6.36 -18.53
CA SER A 56 -9.75 5.36 -19.56
C SER A 56 -9.80 3.94 -18.98
N PRO A 57 -10.74 3.09 -19.43
CA PRO A 57 -10.89 1.74 -18.87
C PRO A 57 -9.65 0.86 -19.07
N SER A 58 -8.94 1.04 -20.19
CA SER A 58 -7.71 0.30 -20.49
C SER A 58 -6.56 0.65 -19.55
N LEU A 59 -6.47 1.92 -19.16
CA LEU A 59 -5.47 2.38 -18.19
C LEU A 59 -5.84 1.97 -16.77
N GLU A 60 -7.13 1.98 -16.42
CA GLU A 60 -7.63 1.47 -15.13
C GLU A 60 -7.29 0.00 -14.92
N ALA A 61 -7.55 -0.83 -15.93
CA ALA A 61 -7.21 -2.26 -15.89
C ALA A 61 -5.69 -2.47 -15.69
N GLY A 62 -4.87 -1.71 -16.42
CA GLY A 62 -3.41 -1.74 -16.30
C GLY A 62 -2.93 -1.30 -14.92
N THR A 63 -3.52 -0.23 -14.36
CA THR A 63 -3.22 0.28 -13.02
C THR A 63 -3.57 -0.76 -11.96
N TRP A 64 -4.75 -1.37 -12.00
CA TRP A 64 -5.15 -2.40 -11.03
C TRP A 64 -4.31 -3.66 -11.12
N TRP A 65 -3.98 -4.11 -12.33
CA TRP A 65 -3.07 -5.24 -12.52
C TRP A 65 -1.69 -4.96 -11.92
N ARG A 66 -1.13 -3.78 -12.20
CA ARG A 66 0.18 -3.38 -11.66
C ARG A 66 0.12 -3.24 -10.15
N LEU A 67 -0.92 -2.62 -9.60
CA LEU A 67 -1.11 -2.50 -8.16
C LEU A 67 -1.16 -3.88 -7.47
N ALA A 68 -1.94 -4.81 -8.00
CA ALA A 68 -2.04 -6.17 -7.47
C ALA A 68 -0.69 -6.92 -7.52
N ALA A 69 0.02 -6.84 -8.65
CA ALA A 69 1.32 -7.49 -8.82
C ALA A 69 2.38 -6.93 -7.84
N GLU A 70 2.39 -5.62 -7.64
CA GLU A 70 3.31 -4.95 -6.72
C GLU A 70 2.99 -5.24 -5.26
N CYS A 71 1.70 -5.28 -4.88
CA CYS A 71 1.29 -5.75 -3.55
C CYS A 71 1.77 -7.18 -3.31
N ALA A 72 1.53 -8.10 -4.25
CA ALA A 72 1.97 -9.49 -4.12
C ALA A 72 3.50 -9.61 -4.04
N ALA A 73 4.25 -8.80 -4.80
CA ALA A 73 5.71 -8.77 -4.73
C ALA A 73 6.21 -8.27 -3.38
N PHE A 74 5.56 -7.24 -2.83
CA PHE A 74 5.92 -6.69 -1.55
C PHE A 74 5.61 -7.65 -0.40
N LEU A 75 4.40 -8.24 -0.39
CA LEU A 75 3.97 -9.24 0.60
C LEU A 75 4.96 -10.40 0.77
N ARG A 76 5.54 -10.90 -0.34
CA ARG A 76 6.55 -11.97 -0.31
C ARG A 76 7.84 -11.59 0.43
N ARG A 77 8.14 -10.29 0.57
CA ARG A 77 9.37 -9.80 1.24
C ARG A 77 9.20 -9.63 2.75
N TYR A 78 7.97 -9.47 3.24
CA TYR A 78 7.74 -9.12 4.64
C TYR A 78 8.29 -10.12 5.66
N PRO A 79 8.14 -11.45 5.51
CA PRO A 79 8.71 -12.39 6.47
C PRO A 79 10.24 -12.25 6.61
N GLY A 80 10.93 -11.97 5.50
CA GLY A 80 12.37 -11.68 5.50
C GLY A 80 12.70 -10.37 6.20
N LEU A 81 11.97 -9.29 5.87
CA LEU A 81 12.15 -7.98 6.52
C LEU A 81 11.91 -8.04 8.04
N SER A 82 10.92 -8.82 8.48
CA SER A 82 10.62 -9.09 9.89
C SER A 82 11.79 -9.78 10.58
N ALA A 83 12.39 -10.78 9.93
CA ALA A 83 13.53 -11.50 10.47
C ALA A 83 14.76 -10.60 10.64
N GLU A 84 15.02 -9.67 9.71
CA GLU A 84 16.15 -8.72 9.79
C GLU A 84 16.11 -7.84 11.04
N ILE A 85 14.91 -7.49 11.52
CA ILE A 85 14.70 -6.67 12.71
C ILE A 85 14.27 -7.49 13.94
N ALA A 86 14.34 -8.82 13.86
CA ALA A 86 13.88 -9.73 14.90
C ALA A 86 12.41 -9.48 15.36
N GLU A 87 11.56 -8.92 14.50
CA GLU A 87 10.13 -8.79 14.78
C GLU A 87 9.47 -10.17 14.59
N PRO A 88 8.67 -10.66 15.56
CA PRO A 88 7.89 -11.88 15.40
C PRO A 88 6.94 -11.79 14.21
N TRP A 89 6.98 -12.80 13.35
CA TRP A 89 6.08 -12.89 12.19
C TRP A 89 4.84 -13.72 12.52
N ASP A 90 3.67 -13.13 12.33
CA ASP A 90 2.38 -13.81 12.44
C ASP A 90 1.50 -13.48 11.22
N VAL A 91 0.58 -14.38 10.89
CA VAL A 91 -0.38 -14.17 9.80
C VAL A 91 -1.60 -13.45 10.35
N VAL A 92 -1.75 -12.18 10.00
CA VAL A 92 -2.93 -11.39 10.34
C VAL A 92 -3.90 -11.42 9.16
N PRO A 93 -5.19 -11.77 9.37
CA PRO A 93 -6.20 -11.68 8.33
C PRO A 93 -6.32 -10.24 7.82
N ALA A 94 -6.36 -10.08 6.50
CA ALA A 94 -6.62 -8.80 5.87
C ALA A 94 -8.00 -8.26 6.27
N PRO A 95 -8.15 -6.94 6.47
CA PRO A 95 -9.45 -6.35 6.73
C PRO A 95 -10.40 -6.56 5.55
N GLU A 96 -11.64 -6.95 5.84
CA GLU A 96 -12.68 -7.07 4.82
C GLU A 96 -13.21 -5.67 4.46
N LEU A 97 -13.17 -5.36 3.15
CA LEU A 97 -13.66 -4.10 2.60
C LEU A 97 -14.91 -4.35 1.75
N THR A 98 -15.87 -3.44 1.84
CA THR A 98 -17.17 -3.57 1.17
C THR A 98 -17.31 -2.60 -0.01
N GLY A 99 -18.29 -2.84 -0.87
CA GLY A 99 -18.53 -2.04 -2.09
C GLY A 99 -17.96 -2.69 -3.35
N THR A 100 -17.89 -1.93 -4.44
CA THR A 100 -17.27 -2.35 -5.72
C THR A 100 -15.75 -2.44 -5.58
N GLY A 101 -15.07 -3.10 -6.51
CA GLY A 101 -13.62 -3.22 -6.51
C GLY A 101 -12.91 -1.86 -6.45
N ALA A 102 -13.39 -0.89 -7.23
CA ALA A 102 -12.86 0.48 -7.19
C ALA A 102 -13.06 1.14 -5.80
N GLN A 103 -14.23 0.95 -5.18
CA GLN A 103 -14.50 1.45 -3.82
C GLN A 103 -13.61 0.77 -2.78
N ARG A 104 -13.38 -0.54 -2.90
CA ARG A 104 -12.48 -1.29 -2.01
C ARG A 104 -11.03 -0.82 -2.18
N VAL A 105 -10.57 -0.55 -3.40
CA VAL A 105 -9.22 0.00 -3.63
C VAL A 105 -9.08 1.37 -2.97
N ALA A 106 -10.08 2.25 -3.15
CA ALA A 106 -10.07 3.56 -2.52
C ALA A 106 -10.04 3.47 -0.98
N ALA A 107 -10.86 2.59 -0.39
CA ALA A 107 -10.89 2.38 1.05
C ALA A 107 -9.57 1.81 1.60
N ALA A 108 -8.97 0.82 0.91
CA ALA A 108 -7.67 0.28 1.29
C ALA A 108 -6.56 1.35 1.22
N ALA A 109 -6.56 2.15 0.16
CA ALA A 109 -5.61 3.24 -0.02
C ALA A 109 -5.79 4.33 1.06
N GLU A 110 -7.02 4.66 1.45
CA GLU A 110 -7.29 5.59 2.55
C GLU A 110 -6.77 5.07 3.89
N ARG A 111 -6.96 3.78 4.19
CA ARG A 111 -6.44 3.16 5.41
C ARG A 111 -4.91 3.21 5.45
N LEU A 112 -4.25 2.79 4.38
CA LEU A 112 -2.78 2.86 4.25
C LEU A 112 -2.27 4.30 4.31
N GLY A 113 -2.97 5.25 3.68
CA GLY A 113 -2.66 6.67 3.75
C GLY A 113 -2.82 7.25 5.16
N GLY A 114 -3.80 6.77 5.92
CA GLY A 114 -3.97 7.10 7.33
C GLY A 114 -2.85 6.54 8.20
N LEU A 115 -2.38 5.32 7.91
CA LEU A 115 -1.23 4.72 8.60
C LEU A 115 0.07 5.47 8.29
N LEU A 116 0.28 5.90 7.04
CA LEU A 116 1.42 6.73 6.63
C LEU A 116 1.44 8.09 7.33
N HIS A 117 0.27 8.63 7.69
CA HIS A 117 0.18 9.89 8.45
C HIS A 117 0.30 9.69 9.95
N ALA A 118 -0.13 8.54 10.47
CA ALA A 118 0.01 8.19 11.86
C ALA A 118 1.49 7.85 12.13
N ALA A 119 2.28 8.90 12.42
CA ALA A 119 3.69 8.76 12.73
C ALA A 119 3.94 7.69 13.82
N GLY A 120 5.01 6.92 13.65
CA GLY A 120 5.42 5.89 14.58
C GLY A 120 5.57 4.50 13.94
N PRO A 121 6.19 3.56 14.67
CA PRO A 121 6.42 2.21 14.19
C PRO A 121 5.11 1.42 14.14
N LEU A 122 4.80 0.84 12.98
CA LEU A 122 3.72 -0.12 12.80
C LEU A 122 4.35 -1.51 12.64
N PRO A 123 3.88 -2.54 13.38
CA PRO A 123 4.38 -3.89 13.19
C PRO A 123 4.19 -4.36 11.74
N LEU A 124 5.23 -4.98 11.17
CA LEU A 124 5.27 -5.39 9.78
C LEU A 124 4.16 -6.36 9.39
N HIS A 125 3.80 -7.29 10.27
CA HIS A 125 2.69 -8.22 10.04
C HIS A 125 1.31 -7.51 9.91
N ARG A 126 1.11 -6.41 10.63
CA ARG A 126 -0.12 -5.59 10.49
C ARG A 126 -0.13 -4.80 9.20
N LEU A 127 1.00 -4.21 8.83
CA LEU A 127 1.12 -3.51 7.55
C LEU A 127 0.90 -4.47 6.38
N ALA A 128 1.41 -5.69 6.46
CA ALA A 128 1.19 -6.72 5.46
C ALA A 128 -0.30 -7.02 5.26
N ALA A 129 -1.10 -7.08 6.33
CA ALA A 129 -2.55 -7.29 6.21
C ALA A 129 -3.25 -6.14 5.43
N GLU A 130 -2.80 -4.90 5.62
CA GLU A 130 -3.35 -3.75 4.88
C GLU A 130 -2.92 -3.73 3.41
N VAL A 131 -1.67 -4.13 3.12
CA VAL A 131 -1.19 -4.31 1.74
C VAL A 131 -1.91 -5.47 1.05
N ASP A 132 -2.21 -6.55 1.77
CA ASP A 132 -3.02 -7.67 1.26
C ASP A 132 -4.44 -7.23 0.92
N ALA A 133 -5.09 -6.45 1.79
CA ALA A 133 -6.40 -5.87 1.48
C ALA A 133 -6.38 -4.98 0.22
N LEU A 134 -5.33 -4.17 0.04
CA LEU A 134 -5.16 -3.35 -1.18
C LEU A 134 -4.99 -4.22 -2.43
N GLY A 135 -4.14 -5.25 -2.36
CA GLY A 135 -3.92 -6.19 -3.46
C GLY A 135 -5.19 -6.97 -3.83
N ALA A 136 -5.90 -7.50 -2.83
CA ALA A 136 -7.16 -8.20 -3.02
C ALA A 136 -8.25 -7.29 -3.62
N ALA A 137 -8.32 -6.04 -3.18
CA ALA A 137 -9.24 -5.05 -3.75
C ALA A 137 -8.93 -4.78 -5.23
N ALA A 138 -7.64 -4.63 -5.59
CA ALA A 138 -7.21 -4.42 -6.96
C ALA A 138 -7.54 -5.61 -7.89
N ILE A 139 -7.33 -6.85 -7.41
CA ILE A 139 -7.76 -8.06 -8.13
C ILE A 139 -9.28 -8.07 -8.33
N GLY A 140 -10.03 -7.73 -7.28
CA GLY A 140 -11.49 -7.66 -7.36
C GLY A 140 -11.98 -6.62 -8.37
N ALA A 141 -11.36 -5.44 -8.42
CA ALA A 141 -11.67 -4.42 -9.42
C ALA A 141 -11.43 -4.90 -10.86
N LEU A 142 -10.29 -5.55 -11.09
CA LEU A 142 -9.95 -6.12 -12.39
C LEU A 142 -10.94 -7.21 -12.82
N ALA A 143 -11.34 -8.10 -11.90
CA ALA A 143 -12.32 -9.14 -12.15
C ALA A 143 -13.71 -8.57 -12.49
N GLU A 144 -14.17 -7.55 -11.77
CA GLU A 144 -15.46 -6.88 -12.01
C GLU A 144 -15.48 -6.20 -13.40
N GLN A 145 -14.38 -5.54 -13.78
CA GLN A 145 -14.26 -4.91 -15.09
C GLN A 145 -14.22 -5.93 -16.23
N ALA A 146 -13.45 -7.01 -16.07
CA ALA A 146 -13.44 -8.10 -17.04
C ALA A 146 -14.84 -8.69 -17.23
N ALA A 147 -15.57 -8.94 -16.14
CA ALA A 147 -16.94 -9.44 -16.18
C ALA A 147 -17.92 -8.47 -16.88
N THR A 148 -17.63 -7.16 -16.87
CA THR A 148 -18.45 -6.15 -17.56
C THR A 148 -18.18 -6.12 -19.07
N LEU A 149 -16.95 -6.41 -19.51
CA LEU A 149 -16.58 -6.45 -20.92
C LEU A 149 -17.12 -7.66 -21.68
N TYR A 150 -17.46 -8.75 -20.98
CA TYR A 150 -17.98 -9.99 -21.56
C TYR A 150 -19.50 -10.21 -21.35
N ARG A 151 -20.23 -9.17 -20.94
CA ARG A 151 -21.70 -9.16 -20.91
C ARG A 151 -22.24 -8.43 -22.13
#